data_AF-A0A523T7X1-F1
#
_entry.id   AF-A0A523T7X1-F1
#
_cell.length_a   1.000
_cell.length_b   1.000
_cell.length_c   1.000
_cell.angle_alpha   90.00
_cell.angle_beta   90.00
_cell.angle_gamma   90.00
#
_symmetry.space_group_name_H-M   'P 1'
#
loop_
_entity.id
_entity.type
_entity.pdbx_description
1 polymer ?
#
loop_
_entity_poly.entity_id
_entity_poly.type
_entity_poly.pdbx_seq_one_letter_code
_entity_poly.pdbx_strand_id
1 'polypeptide(L)' 'MKRTMIYLPEQTHQWLRKLAFEANTSIAELIRQAIDIVYGEDIEDIQDMEEELAKYRAHPESAIDLERYLRQRKVHVST' A
#
# COMPACT_ATOMS: atom_id res chain seq x y z
N MET A 1 12.33 -13.83 -0.46
CA MET A 1 11.19 -14.09 -1.36
C MET A 1 10.45 -15.34 -0.91
N LYS A 2 9.11 -15.31 -0.85
CA LYS A 2 8.30 -16.51 -0.64
C LYS A 2 7.94 -17.10 -2.01
N ARG A 3 8.14 -18.41 -2.20
CA ARG A 3 7.75 -19.11 -3.43
C ARG A 3 6.26 -19.42 -3.35
N THR A 4 5.48 -18.86 -4.26
CA THR A 4 4.02 -19.06 -4.31
C THR A 4 3.65 -19.69 -5.65
N MET A 5 2.87 -20.77 -5.61
CA MET A 5 2.27 -21.36 -6.80
C MET A 5 0.89 -20.75 -7.00
N ILE A 6 0.64 -20.18 -8.17
CA ILE A 6 -0.64 -19.58 -8.54
C ILE A 6 -1.20 -20.32 -9.74
N TYR A 7 -2.52 -20.46 -9.79
CA TYR A 7 -3.20 -20.94 -10.99
C TYR A 7 -3.53 -19.75 -11.88
N LEU A 8 -3.22 -19.88 -13.18
CA LEU A 8 -3.57 -18.90 -14.20
C LEU A 8 -4.32 -19.64 -15.32
N PRO A 9 -5.36 -19.02 -15.92
CA PRO A 9 -5.95 -19.52 -17.14
C PRO A 9 -4.87 -19.69 -18.22
N GLU A 10 -4.95 -20.77 -19.01
CA GLU A 10 -3.94 -21.12 -20.02
C GLU A 10 -3.66 -19.95 -20.98
N GLN A 11 -4.72 -19.26 -21.42
CA GLN A 11 -4.58 -18.08 -22.27
C GLN A 11 -3.75 -16.98 -21.59
N THR A 12 -4.07 -16.63 -20.34
CA THR A 12 -3.34 -15.62 -19.57
C THR A 12 -1.86 -16.00 -19.38
N HIS A 13 -1.59 -17.27 -19.10
CA HIS A 13 -0.23 -17.77 -18.97
C HIS A 13 0.57 -17.65 -20.28
N GLN A 14 -0.04 -17.96 -21.43
CA GLN A 14 0.61 -17.80 -22.74
C GLN A 14 0.94 -16.34 -23.06
N TRP A 15 0.01 -15.42 -22.80
CA TRP A 15 0.24 -13.99 -22.98
C TRP A 15 1.37 -13.47 -22.09
N LEU A 16 1.37 -13.83 -20.80
CA LEU A 16 2.43 -13.47 -19.86
C LEU A 16 3.80 -14.01 -20.28
N ARG A 17 3.85 -15.25 -20.79
CA ARG A 17 5.09 -15.84 -21.29
C ARG A 17 5.65 -15.07 -22.49
N LYS A 18 4.78 -14.68 -23.43
CA LYS A 18 5.19 -13.87 -24.59
C LYS A 18 5.70 -12.49 -24.14
N LEU A 19 4.98 -11.83 -23.24
CA LEU A 19 5.36 -10.53 -22.70
C LEU A 19 6.70 -10.60 -21.95
N ALA A 20 6.91 -11.63 -21.14
CA ALA A 20 8.17 -11.84 -20.41
C ALA A 20 9.36 -11.98 -21.36
N PHE A 21 9.17 -12.71 -22.46
CA PHE A 21 10.18 -12.85 -23.50
C PHE A 21 10.49 -11.52 -24.19
N GLU A 22 9.46 -10.76 -24.58
CA GLU A 22 9.62 -9.45 -25.24
C GLU A 22 10.30 -8.42 -24.33
N ALA A 23 9.98 -8.42 -23.03
CA ALA A 23 10.56 -7.53 -22.03
C ALA A 23 11.90 -8.03 -21.44
N ASN A 24 12.44 -9.15 -21.93
CA ASN A 24 13.66 -9.80 -21.42
C ASN A 24 13.67 -9.95 -19.88
N THR A 25 12.55 -10.39 -19.33
CA THR A 25 12.36 -10.55 -17.88
C THR A 25 11.62 -11.85 -17.56
N SER A 26 11.38 -12.14 -16.28
CA SER A 26 10.62 -13.32 -15.86
C SER A 26 9.14 -13.00 -15.66
N ILE A 27 8.27 -14.01 -15.83
CA ILE A 27 6.83 -13.88 -15.52
C ILE A 27 6.62 -13.43 -14.06
N ALA A 28 7.45 -13.94 -13.14
CA ALA A 28 7.40 -13.56 -11.73
C ALA A 28 7.76 -12.08 -11.50
N GLU A 29 8.64 -11.51 -12.32
CA GLU A 29 8.96 -10.08 -12.28
C GLU A 29 7.82 -9.24 -12.82
N LEU A 30 7.22 -9.63 -13.96
CA LEU A 30 6.05 -8.93 -14.50
C LEU A 30 4.90 -8.88 -13.50
N ILE A 31 4.61 -10.00 -12.84
CA ILE A 31 3.56 -10.07 -11.83
C ILE A 31 3.90 -9.16 -10.64
N ARG A 32 5.17 -9.11 -10.20
CA ARG A 32 5.58 -8.21 -9.12
C ARG A 32 5.40 -6.75 -9.50
N GLN A 33 5.91 -6.35 -10.65
CA GLN A 33 5.74 -4.98 -11.15
C GLN A 33 4.26 -4.61 -11.27
N ALA A 34 3.42 -5.52 -11.74
CA ALA A 34 1.98 -5.28 -11.81
C ALA A 34 1.36 -5.11 -10.41
N ILE A 35 1.76 -5.91 -9.43
CA ILE A 35 1.29 -5.77 -8.04
C ILE A 35 1.76 -4.45 -7.44
N ASP A 36 3.03 -4.09 -7.63
CA ASP A 36 3.60 -2.84 -7.10
C ASP A 36 2.91 -1.61 -7.73
N ILE A 37 2.56 -1.67 -9.01
CA ILE A 37 1.82 -0.59 -9.69
C ILE A 37 0.38 -0.48 -9.17
N VAL A 38 -0.29 -1.61 -8.93
CA VAL A 38 -1.72 -1.62 -8.57
C VAL A 38 -1.94 -1.37 -7.08
N TYR A 39 -1.05 -1.88 -6.23
CA TYR A 39 -1.24 -1.91 -4.79
C TYR A 39 -0.10 -1.24 -4.00
N GLY A 40 0.97 -0.78 -4.66
CA GLY A 40 2.13 -0.22 -3.96
C GLY A 40 1.77 0.96 -3.08
N GLU A 41 1.06 1.94 -3.64
CA GLU A 41 0.57 3.12 -2.91
C GLU A 41 -0.34 2.73 -1.74
N ASP A 42 -1.35 1.88 -1.97
CA ASP A 42 -2.25 1.41 -0.92
C ASP A 42 -1.48 0.70 0.23
N ILE A 43 -0.47 -0.10 -0.11
CA ILE A 43 0.36 -0.80 0.87
C ILE A 43 1.22 0.18 1.66
N GLU A 44 1.81 1.18 1.01
CA GLU A 44 2.59 2.25 1.65
C GLU A 44 1.70 3.05 2.61
N ASP A 45 0.52 3.49 2.17
CA ASP A 45 -0.45 4.22 2.99
C ASP A 45 -0.87 3.43 4.24
N ILE A 46 -1.13 2.12 4.07
CA ILE A 46 -1.47 1.23 5.19
C ILE A 46 -0.30 1.15 6.17
N GLN A 47 0.93 1.00 5.69
CA GLN A 47 2.12 0.90 6.54
C GLN A 47 2.35 2.19 7.34
N ASP A 48 2.24 3.34 6.68
CA ASP A 48 2.36 4.66 7.32
C ASP A 48 1.29 4.83 8.42
N MET A 49 0.03 4.46 8.12
CA MET A 49 -1.05 4.51 9.10
C MET A 49 -0.79 3.55 10.28
N GLU A 50 -0.33 2.32 10.04
CA GLU A 50 -0.02 1.36 11.09
C GLU A 50 1.12 1.87 12.00
N GLU A 51 2.13 2.52 11.43
CA GLU A 51 3.22 3.13 12.18
C GLU A 51 2.71 4.27 13.08
N GLU A 52 1.91 5.18 12.54
CA GLU A 52 1.33 6.29 13.32
C GLU A 52 0.40 5.79 14.43
N LEU A 53 -0.40 4.74 14.16
CA LEU A 53 -1.22 4.10 15.19
C LEU A 53 -0.36 3.45 16.27
N ALA A 54 0.76 2.81 15.91
CA ALA A 54 1.68 2.22 16.87
C ALA A 54 2.33 3.30 17.76
N LYS A 55 2.75 4.43 17.17
CA LYS A 55 3.27 5.60 17.91
C LYS A 55 2.25 6.14 18.90
N TYR A 56 1.00 6.35 18.46
CA TYR A 56 -0.07 6.80 19.34
C TYR A 56 -0.36 5.81 20.47
N ARG A 57 -0.39 4.50 20.20
CA ARG A 57 -0.61 3.48 21.24
C ARG A 57 0.51 3.45 22.27
N ALA A 58 1.76 3.65 21.86
CA ALA A 58 2.91 3.71 22.76
C ALA A 58 2.94 5.02 23.56
N HIS A 59 2.58 6.13 22.90
CA HIS A 59 2.62 7.49 23.44
C HIS A 59 1.33 8.25 23.11
N PRO A 60 0.23 8.03 23.84
CA PRO A 60 -1.03 8.72 23.57
C PRO A 60 -0.92 10.24 23.67
N GLU A 61 0.03 10.74 24.48
CA GLU A 61 0.37 12.15 24.63
C GLU A 61 0.98 12.80 23.38
N SER A 62 1.42 12.00 22.41
CA SER A 62 1.94 12.48 21.13
C SER A 62 0.84 13.07 20.24
N ALA A 63 -0.42 12.70 20.48
CA ALA A 63 -1.57 13.26 19.78
C ALA A 63 -2.08 14.55 20.43
N ILE A 64 -2.63 15.45 19.60
CA ILE A 64 -3.32 16.65 20.07
C ILE A 64 -4.82 16.35 20.26
N ASP A 65 -5.36 16.76 21.40
CA ASP A 65 -6.80 16.74 21.62
C ASP A 65 -7.54 17.69 20.65
N LEU A 66 -8.71 17.26 20.19
CA LEU A 66 -9.50 18.00 19.19
C LEU A 66 -9.89 19.39 19.68
N GLU A 67 -10.32 19.54 20.93
CA GLU A 67 -10.69 20.85 21.47
C GLU A 67 -9.48 21.76 21.58
N ARG A 68 -8.32 21.22 21.95
CA ARG A 68 -7.05 21.97 22.00
C ARG A 68 -6.66 22.45 20.60
N TYR A 69 -6.78 21.60 19.59
CA TYR A 69 -6.48 21.94 18.20
C TYR A 69 -7.41 23.05 17.66
N LEU A 70 -8.73 22.94 17.89
CA LEU A 70 -9.71 23.94 17.45
C LEU A 70 -9.46 25.31 18.10
N ARG A 71 -9.14 25.33 19.40
CA ARG A 71 -8.76 26.56 20.12
C ARG A 71 -7.51 27.23 19.52
N GLN A 72 -6.51 26.43 19.11
CA GLN A 72 -5.27 26.95 18.51
C GLN A 72 -5.48 27.50 17.09
N ARG A 73 -6.32 26.86 16.27
CA ARG A 73 -6.54 27.29 14.89
C ARG A 73 -7.55 28.43 14.72
N LYS A 74 -8.28 28.84 15.79
CA LYS A 74 -9.41 29.80 15.71
C LYS A 74 -10.46 29.40 14.65
N VAL A 75 -10.52 28.13 14.27
CA VAL A 75 -11.49 27.62 13.31
C VAL A 75 -12.72 27.21 14.11
N HIS A 76 -13.81 27.96 13.97
CA HIS A 76 -15.13 27.51 14.40
C HIS A 76 -15.65 26.53 13.35
N VAL A 77 -15.92 25.29 13.77
CA VAL A 77 -16.77 24.39 12.98
C VAL A 77 -18.19 24.68 13.42
N SER A 78 -18.97 25.35 12.56
CA SER A 78 -20.40 25.52 12.79
C SER A 78 -21.07 24.16 12.67
N THR A 79 -21.60 23.65 13.78
CA THR A 79 -22.43 22.44 13.84
C THR A 79 -23.76 22.63 13.13
#